data_AF-A0A969LEG9-F1
#
_entry.id   AF-A0A969LEG9-F1
#
_cell.length_a   1.000
_cell.length_b   1.000
_cell.length_c   1.000
_cell.angle_alpha   90.00
_cell.angle_beta   90.00
_cell.angle_gamma   90.00
#
_symmetry.space_group_name_H-M   'P 1'
#
loop_
_entity.id
_entity.type
_entity.pdbx_description
1 polymer ?
#
loop_
_entity_poly.entity_id
_entity_poly.type
_entity_poly.pdbx_seq_one_letter_code
_entity_poly.pdbx_strand_id
1 'polypeptide(L)'
;MAPLRPAANEYRLTTIDVERREYGRRYTWLPVDAIDQGSFTIDCTDGYMRPQMYDLRVGDIVRWSHNSQKVQGTIVSLERTQTHIVATLSDVAPLPPDFFGG
;
A
#
# COMPACT_ATOMS: atom_id res chain seq x y z
N MET A 1 38.79 0.45 6.80
CA MET A 1 37.61 1.28 6.48
C MET A 1 36.42 0.35 6.35
N ALA A 2 35.54 0.31 7.35
CA ALA A 2 34.25 -0.36 7.23
C ALA A 2 33.26 0.60 6.57
N PRO A 3 32.34 0.13 5.70
CA PRO A 3 31.30 1.01 5.19
C PRO A 3 30.43 1.50 6.36
N LEU A 4 30.18 2.80 6.37
CA LEU A 4 29.22 3.44 7.27
C LEU A 4 27.87 2.74 7.05
N ARG A 5 27.33 2.11 8.10
CA ARG A 5 25.93 1.67 8.10
C ARG A 5 25.09 2.90 7.74
N PRO A 6 24.18 2.83 6.74
CA PRO A 6 23.21 3.89 6.59
C PRO A 6 22.53 4.11 7.95
N ALA A 7 22.40 5.37 8.35
CA ALA A 7 21.72 5.75 9.58
C ALA A 7 20.40 4.96 9.66
N ALA A 8 20.07 4.44 10.84
CA ALA A 8 18.81 3.74 11.07
C ALA A 8 17.67 4.69 10.69
N ASN A 9 17.22 4.60 9.45
CA ASN A 9 16.07 5.31 8.96
C ASN A 9 14.94 4.78 9.83
N GLU A 10 14.29 5.66 10.60
CA GLU A 10 13.04 5.30 11.27
C GLU A 10 12.14 4.72 10.19
N TYR A 11 11.98 3.40 10.18
CA TYR A 11 11.05 2.71 9.30
C TYR A 11 9.67 3.12 9.77
N ARG A 12 9.19 4.28 9.32
CA ARG A 12 7.76 4.58 9.32
C ARG A 12 7.15 3.54 8.40
N LEU A 13 6.72 2.43 9.00
CA LEU A 13 5.96 1.39 8.34
C LEU A 13 4.70 2.05 7.81
N THR A 14 4.71 2.35 6.52
CA THR A 14 3.52 2.86 5.87
C THR A 14 2.62 1.68 5.61
N THR A 15 1.36 1.82 5.98
CA THR A 15 0.38 0.73 5.85
C THR A 15 -0.81 1.19 5.04
N ILE A 16 -1.42 0.25 4.35
CA ILE A 16 -2.63 0.45 3.57
C ILE A 16 -3.74 -0.49 4.05
N ASP A 17 -4.98 0.00 4.00
CA ASP A 17 -6.17 -0.83 4.06
C ASP A 17 -6.63 -1.11 2.63
N VAL A 18 -7.07 -2.35 2.38
CA VAL A 18 -7.56 -2.77 1.05
C VAL A 18 -8.97 -3.31 1.18
N GLU A 19 -9.87 -2.80 0.36
CA GLU A 19 -11.29 -3.15 0.31
C GLU A 19 -11.70 -3.50 -1.12
N ARG A 20 -12.54 -4.52 -1.27
CA ARG A 20 -13.12 -4.91 -2.55
C ARG A 20 -14.63 -4.72 -2.48
N ARG A 21 -15.23 -3.92 -3.39
CA ARG A 21 -16.64 -3.50 -3.31
C ARG A 21 -17.64 -4.62 -2.97
N GLU A 22 -17.52 -5.77 -3.64
CA GLU A 22 -18.45 -6.91 -3.46
C GLU A 22 -18.08 -7.86 -2.32
N TYR A 23 -16.89 -7.71 -1.73
CA TYR A 23 -16.37 -8.65 -0.73
C TYR A 23 -16.04 -7.95 0.60
N GLY A 24 -16.00 -6.62 0.65
CA GLY A 24 -15.54 -5.86 1.80
C GLY A 24 -14.02 -5.93 2.01
N ARG A 25 -13.57 -5.69 3.24
CA ARG A 25 -12.15 -5.55 3.57
C ARG A 25 -11.35 -6.84 3.29
N ARG A 26 -10.24 -6.71 2.57
CA ARG A 26 -9.29 -7.78 2.21
C ARG A 26 -8.04 -7.74 3.08
N TYR A 27 -7.53 -6.53 3.33
CA TYR A 27 -6.37 -6.30 4.19
C TYR A 27 -6.65 -5.13 5.14
N THR A 28 -6.14 -5.25 6.36
CA THR A 28 -6.05 -4.14 7.33
C THR A 28 -4.59 -3.95 7.66
N TRP A 29 -4.11 -2.71 7.61
CA TRP A 29 -2.72 -2.35 7.92
C TRP A 29 -1.66 -3.17 7.16
N LEU A 30 -1.90 -3.44 5.87
CA LEU A 30 -0.92 -4.11 5.02
C LEU A 30 0.34 -3.24 4.87
N PRO A 31 1.53 -3.71 5.28
CA PRO A 31 2.75 -2.94 5.11
C PRO A 31 3.09 -2.78 3.62
N VAL A 32 3.50 -1.58 3.26
CA VAL A 32 4.05 -1.24 1.94
C VAL A 32 5.38 -0.52 2.11
N ASP A 33 6.31 -0.75 1.19
CA ASP A 33 7.64 -0.14 1.21
C ASP A 33 7.59 1.31 0.74
N ALA A 34 6.71 1.61 -0.22
CA ALA A 34 6.49 2.96 -0.71
C ALA A 34 5.02 3.14 -1.12
N ILE A 35 4.49 4.35 -0.89
CA ILE A 35 3.22 4.80 -1.44
C ILE A 35 3.27 6.29 -1.74
N ASP A 36 2.78 6.65 -2.93
CA ASP A 36 2.63 7.99 -3.43
C ASP A 36 1.22 8.16 -4.05
N GLN A 37 0.85 9.37 -4.48
CA GLN A 37 -0.40 9.68 -5.14
C GLN A 37 -0.70 8.83 -6.39
N GLY A 38 0.29 8.19 -7.02
CA GLY A 38 0.07 7.37 -8.22
C GLY A 38 0.24 5.86 -8.05
N SER A 39 0.89 5.40 -6.97
CA SER A 39 1.29 4.00 -6.86
C SER A 39 1.74 3.59 -5.47
N PHE A 40 1.71 2.28 -5.20
CA PHE A 40 2.43 1.68 -4.07
C PHE A 40 3.26 0.46 -4.49
N THR A 41 4.28 0.16 -3.69
CA THR A 41 5.21 -0.95 -3.91
C THR A 41 5.33 -1.81 -2.65
N ILE A 42 5.42 -3.13 -2.85
CA ILE A 42 5.78 -4.09 -1.81
C ILE A 42 7.00 -4.87 -2.29
N ASP A 43 8.11 -4.76 -1.57
CA ASP A 43 9.30 -5.61 -1.69
C ASP A 43 9.10 -6.89 -0.86
N CYS A 44 9.33 -8.01 -1.50
CA CYS A 44 9.20 -9.35 -0.95
C CYS A 44 10.56 -10.09 -0.94
N THR A 45 11.68 -9.37 -1.05
CA THR A 45 13.01 -9.96 -1.23
C THR A 45 13.45 -10.74 0.02
N ASP A 46 13.24 -10.16 1.20
CA ASP A 46 13.53 -10.77 2.51
C ASP A 46 12.27 -11.32 3.22
N GLY A 47 11.13 -11.28 2.54
CA GLY A 47 9.83 -11.67 3.09
C GLY A 47 9.51 -13.16 2.91
N TYR A 48 8.77 -13.72 3.87
CA TYR A 48 8.18 -15.06 3.73
C TYR A 48 7.06 -15.10 2.66
N MET A 49 6.33 -14.00 2.51
CA MET A 49 5.27 -13.88 1.51
C MET A 49 5.85 -13.56 0.13
N ARG A 50 5.49 -14.37 -0.87
CA ARG A 50 5.80 -14.09 -2.27
C ARG A 50 4.77 -13.13 -2.89
N PRO A 51 5.13 -12.33 -3.90
CA PRO A 51 4.21 -11.41 -4.58
C PRO A 51 2.88 -12.04 -5.04
N GLN A 52 2.92 -13.31 -5.45
CA GLN A 52 1.77 -14.06 -5.95
C GLN A 52 0.78 -14.48 -4.83
N MET A 53 1.19 -14.40 -3.56
CA MET A 53 0.36 -14.78 -2.40
C MET A 53 -0.56 -13.64 -1.94
N TYR A 54 -0.36 -12.42 -2.44
CA TYR A 54 -1.20 -11.27 -2.13
C TYR A 54 -2.46 -11.28 -3.01
N ASP A 55 -3.65 -11.35 -2.39
CA ASP A 55 -4.97 -11.21 -3.04
C ASP A 55 -5.30 -9.73 -3.34
N LEU A 56 -4.35 -9.01 -3.93
CA LEU A 56 -4.56 -7.69 -4.51
C LEU A 56 -5.06 -7.82 -5.94
N ARG A 57 -6.05 -7.02 -6.32
CA ARG A 57 -6.67 -7.05 -7.65
C ARG A 57 -6.92 -5.65 -8.17
N VAL A 58 -6.94 -5.55 -9.50
CA VAL A 58 -7.48 -4.36 -10.18
C VAL A 58 -8.94 -4.17 -9.75
N GLY A 59 -9.30 -2.93 -9.41
CA GLY A 59 -10.58 -2.55 -8.84
C GLY A 59 -10.63 -2.56 -7.32
N ASP A 60 -9.61 -3.06 -6.62
CA ASP A 60 -9.53 -2.92 -5.16
C ASP A 60 -9.33 -1.45 -4.78
N ILE A 61 -10.02 -1.04 -3.72
CA ILE A 61 -9.95 0.29 -3.13
C ILE A 61 -8.86 0.25 -2.06
N VAL A 62 -7.92 1.18 -2.14
CA VAL A 62 -6.79 1.31 -1.23
C VAL A 62 -6.94 2.57 -0.43
N ARG A 63 -6.75 2.49 0.90
CA ARG A 63 -6.80 3.64 1.80
C ARG A 63 -5.53 3.70 2.64
N TRP A 64 -5.00 4.89 2.84
CA TRP A 64 -3.80 5.10 3.67
C TRP A 64 -3.83 6.45 4.37
N SER A 65 -2.95 6.62 5.35
CA SER A 65 -2.77 7.90 6.04
C SER A 65 -1.59 8.66 5.43
N HIS A 66 -1.82 9.90 5.03
CA HIS A 66 -0.80 10.82 4.52
C HIS A 66 -0.97 12.20 5.16
N ASN A 67 0.05 12.70 5.85
CA ASN A 67 0.01 14.00 6.56
C ASN A 67 -1.23 14.17 7.47
N SER A 68 -1.54 13.15 8.27
CA SER A 68 -2.72 13.10 9.16
C SER A 68 -4.08 13.13 8.46
N GLN A 69 -4.11 13.00 7.13
CA GLN A 69 -5.33 12.89 6.32
C GLN A 69 -5.45 11.47 5.77
N LYS A 70 -6.67 10.93 5.73
CA LYS A 70 -6.91 9.68 5.01
C LYS A 70 -7.02 9.95 3.52
N VAL A 71 -6.34 9.17 2.72
CA VAL A 71 -6.36 9.22 1.25
C VAL A 71 -6.88 7.89 0.74
N GLN A 72 -7.62 7.93 -0.36
CA GLN A 72 -8.14 6.76 -1.05
C GLN A 72 -7.71 6.78 -2.52
N GLY A 73 -7.46 5.60 -3.08
CA GLY A 73 -7.29 5.38 -4.52
C GLY A 73 -7.86 4.03 -4.95
N THR A 74 -7.95 3.79 -6.25
CA THR A 74 -8.38 2.49 -6.83
C THR A 74 -7.23 1.87 -7.61
N ILE A 75 -6.94 0.58 -7.41
CA ILE A 75 -5.93 -0.13 -8.20
C ILE A 75 -6.42 -0.26 -9.65
N VAL A 76 -5.69 0.32 -10.61
CA VAL A 76 -5.99 0.21 -12.05
C VAL A 76 -5.04 -0.70 -12.80
N SER A 77 -3.83 -0.89 -12.28
CA SER A 77 -2.85 -1.84 -12.81
C SER A 77 -2.10 -2.49 -11.67
N LEU A 78 -1.70 -3.75 -11.87
CA LEU A 78 -0.90 -4.47 -10.91
C LEU A 78 0.15 -5.32 -11.61
N GLU A 79 1.41 -4.96 -11.40
CA GLU A 79 2.57 -5.67 -11.91
C GLU A 79 3.18 -6.51 -10.78
N ARG A 80 3.40 -7.79 -11.06
CA ARG A 80 4.03 -8.72 -10.12
C ARG A 80 5.28 -9.28 -10.74
N THR A 81 6.41 -9.09 -10.07
CA THR A 81 7.65 -9.79 -10.39
C THR A 81 7.85 -10.95 -9.40
N GLN A 82 9.03 -11.57 -9.41
CA GLN A 82 9.37 -12.59 -8.42
C GLN A 82 9.54 -12.03 -7.02
N THR A 83 9.92 -10.76 -6.90
CA THR A 83 10.28 -10.12 -5.63
C THR A 83 9.48 -8.86 -5.32
N HIS A 84 8.72 -8.31 -6.27
CA HIS A 84 8.01 -7.05 -6.07
C HIS A 84 6.55 -7.12 -6.52
N ILE A 85 5.72 -6.31 -5.86
CA ILE A 85 4.41 -5.89 -6.36
C ILE A 85 4.47 -4.39 -6.60
N VAL A 86 4.06 -3.95 -7.78
CA VAL A 86 3.84 -2.53 -8.09
C VAL A 86 2.38 -2.36 -8.48
N ALA A 87 1.66 -1.48 -7.79
CA ALA A 87 0.26 -1.20 -8.05
C ALA A 87 0.11 0.26 -8.46
N THR A 88 -0.54 0.49 -9.59
CA THR A 88 -0.90 1.85 -10.04
C THR A 88 -2.29 2.20 -9.54
N LEU A 89 -2.45 3.42 -9.03
CA LEU A 89 -3.69 3.94 -8.47
C LEU A 89 -4.31 5.01 -9.38
N SER A 90 -5.64 5.03 -9.47
CA SER A 90 -6.44 6.13 -10.03
C SER A 90 -7.38 6.70 -8.97
N ASP A 91 -8.00 7.83 -9.32
CA ASP A 91 -9.03 8.50 -8.50
C ASP A 91 -8.51 8.80 -7.10
N VAL A 92 -7.22 9.16 -7.00
CA VAL A 92 -6.56 9.39 -5.73
C VAL A 92 -7.01 10.72 -5.15
N ALA A 93 -7.68 10.65 -4.01
CA ALA A 93 -8.27 11.81 -3.36
C ALA A 93 -8.24 11.70 -1.83
N PRO A 94 -8.15 12.85 -1.13
CA PRO A 94 -8.49 12.92 0.29
C PRO A 94 -9.87 12.33 0.56
N LEU A 95 -9.99 11.53 1.62
CA LEU A 95 -11.28 11.28 2.22
C LEU A 95 -11.64 12.45 3.14
N PRO A 96 -12.91 12.89 3.16
CA PRO A 96 -13.34 13.90 4.10
C PRO A 96 -13.16 13.39 5.54
N PRO A 97 -12.78 14.28 6.49
CA PRO A 97 -12.51 13.90 7.88
C PRO A 97 -13.69 13.22 8.58
N ASP A 98 -14.93 13.51 8.15
CA ASP A 98 -16.19 12.98 8.69
C ASP A 98 -16.66 11.65 8.07
N PHE A 99 -15.89 11.00 7.20
CA PHE A 99 -16.36 9.77 6.53
C PHE A 99 -16.53 8.56 7.48
N PHE A 100 -16.11 8.67 8.76
CA PHE A 100 -16.24 7.63 9.79
C PHE A 100 -17.26 7.97 10.89
N GLY A 101 -18.22 8.86 10.62
CA GLY A 101 -19.37 9.08 11.52
C GLY A 101 -20.41 7.98 11.39
N GLY A 102 -20.24 6.86 12.12
CA GLY A 102 -21.21 5.76 12.22
C GLY A 102 -21.04 4.99 13.53
#